data_AF-A0AA85J4J7-F1
#
_entry.id   AF-A0AA85J4J7-F1
#
_cell.length_a   1.000
_cell.length_b   1.000
_cell.length_c   1.000
_cell.angle_alpha   90.00
_cell.angle_beta   90.00
_cell.angle_gamma   90.00
#
_symmetry.space_group_name_H-M   'P 1'
#
loop_
_entity.id
_entity.type
_entity.pdbx_description
1 polymer ?
#
loop_
_entity_poly.entity_id
_entity_poly.type
_entity_poly.pdbx_seq_one_letter_code
_entity_poly.pdbx_strand_id
1 'polypeptide(L)'
;MSAGVENRRSMDSMSNAFTDTLALSETDFLVCTFSSNMCRLAYELMQTRHEKLGDASQLVKSLDNLHHSEDFSKVKFEVLIPDLRAGLNYGDLVNLYKNHWNGSSSNILMWRNDGRSGDGQQKLSSVKQRNSFDVPAYKFRPELKITNFSWL
;
A
#
# COMPACT_ATOMS: atom_id res chain seq x y z
N MET A 1 30.26 -13.65 -2.03
CA MET A 1 28.81 -13.67 -1.67
C MET A 1 28.01 -13.70 -2.96
N SER A 2 27.01 -14.59 -3.07
CA SER A 2 26.30 -14.83 -4.34
C SER A 2 25.53 -13.60 -4.85
N ALA A 3 24.88 -12.84 -3.95
CA ALA A 3 24.13 -11.62 -4.26
C ALA A 3 24.98 -10.34 -4.44
N GLY A 4 26.32 -10.45 -4.38
CA GLY A 4 27.23 -9.32 -4.59
C GLY A 4 27.09 -8.75 -6.00
N VAL A 5 27.31 -7.45 -6.19
CA VAL A 5 27.06 -6.74 -7.48
C VAL A 5 27.73 -7.46 -8.66
N GLU A 6 28.95 -7.97 -8.46
CA GLU A 6 29.74 -8.67 -9.46
C GLU A 6 29.11 -10.00 -9.92
N ASN A 7 28.46 -10.74 -9.02
CA ASN A 7 27.93 -12.08 -9.27
C ASN A 7 26.40 -12.13 -9.33
N ARG A 8 25.72 -11.00 -9.10
CA ARG A 8 24.25 -10.91 -8.95
C ARG A 8 23.47 -11.48 -10.13
N ARG A 9 24.04 -11.44 -11.33
CA ARG A 9 23.41 -11.91 -12.57
C ARG A 9 23.76 -13.36 -12.94
N SER A 10 24.48 -14.07 -12.07
CA SER A 10 24.78 -15.48 -12.28
C SER A 10 23.55 -16.35 -12.00
N MET A 11 23.54 -17.55 -12.59
CA MET A 11 22.50 -18.55 -12.35
C MET A 11 22.42 -18.93 -10.86
N ASP A 12 23.57 -19.09 -10.22
CA ASP A 12 23.65 -19.40 -8.79
C ASP A 12 23.03 -18.29 -7.93
N SER A 13 23.29 -17.02 -8.26
CA SER A 13 22.66 -15.89 -7.56
C SER A 13 21.16 -15.85 -7.76
N MET A 14 20.66 -16.19 -8.94
CA MET A 14 19.22 -16.25 -9.19
C MET A 14 18.56 -17.40 -8.41
N SER A 15 19.18 -18.58 -8.40
CA SER A 15 18.68 -19.73 -7.64
C SER A 15 18.64 -19.46 -6.13
N ASN A 16 19.69 -18.82 -5.60
CA ASN A 16 19.73 -18.40 -4.20
C ASN A 16 18.67 -17.34 -3.89
N ALA A 17 18.48 -16.34 -4.76
CA ALA A 17 17.45 -15.32 -4.59
C ALA A 17 16.02 -15.91 -4.57
N PHE A 18 15.75 -16.91 -5.42
CA PHE A 18 14.48 -17.64 -5.39
C PHE A 18 14.30 -18.43 -4.09
N THR A 19 15.33 -19.15 -3.66
CA THR A 19 15.33 -19.93 -2.41
C THR A 19 15.08 -19.02 -1.20
N ASP A 20 15.76 -17.87 -1.14
CA ASP A 20 15.58 -16.88 -0.08
C ASP A 20 14.14 -16.32 -0.08
N THR A 21 13.59 -16.02 -1.25
CA THR A 21 12.20 -15.51 -1.37
C THR A 21 11.19 -16.54 -0.88
N LEU A 22 11.35 -17.80 -1.28
CA LEU A 22 10.48 -18.88 -0.85
C LEU A 22 10.58 -19.07 0.67
N ALA A 23 11.79 -19.13 1.21
CA ALA A 23 12.01 -19.23 2.65
C ALA A 23 11.36 -18.08 3.43
N LEU A 24 11.43 -16.85 2.91
CA LEU A 24 10.75 -15.69 3.50
C LEU A 24 9.22 -15.83 3.45
N SER A 25 8.65 -16.31 2.34
CA SER A 25 7.21 -16.53 2.23
C SER A 25 6.68 -17.64 3.16
N GLU A 26 7.57 -18.55 3.57
CA GLU A 26 7.25 -19.67 4.45
C GLU A 26 7.24 -19.30 5.95
N THR A 27 7.69 -18.09 6.31
CA THR A 27 7.66 -17.59 7.69
C THR A 27 6.24 -17.36 8.20
N ASP A 28 6.08 -17.27 9.52
CA ASP A 28 4.78 -16.96 10.15
C ASP A 28 4.57 -15.44 10.34
N PHE A 29 5.63 -14.64 10.22
CA PHE A 29 5.59 -13.18 10.23
C PHE A 29 6.80 -12.59 9.48
N LEU A 30 6.54 -11.61 8.59
CA LEU A 30 7.57 -11.02 7.75
C LEU A 30 7.97 -9.61 8.22
N VAL A 31 9.25 -9.35 8.46
CA VAL A 31 9.78 -8.00 8.72
C VAL A 31 10.75 -7.63 7.61
N CYS A 32 10.48 -6.53 6.91
CA CYS A 32 11.31 -6.13 5.77
C CYS A 32 11.12 -4.66 5.37
N THR A 33 11.67 -4.27 4.22
CA THR A 33 11.33 -3.04 3.52
C THR A 33 10.48 -3.36 2.29
N PHE A 34 9.30 -2.76 2.17
CA PHE A 34 8.48 -2.89 0.97
C PHE A 34 8.99 -2.06 -0.21
N SER A 35 10.05 -1.25 -0.05
CA SER A 35 10.83 -0.77 -1.22
C SER A 35 11.58 -1.90 -1.96
N SER A 36 11.74 -3.07 -1.34
CA SER A 36 12.35 -4.24 -1.98
C SER A 36 11.30 -5.09 -2.71
N ASN A 37 11.45 -5.23 -4.03
CA ASN A 37 10.66 -6.16 -4.85
C ASN A 37 10.70 -7.60 -4.31
N MET A 38 11.85 -8.04 -3.78
CA MET A 38 12.00 -9.38 -3.23
C MET A 38 11.11 -9.58 -2.00
N CYS A 39 10.97 -8.55 -1.14
CA CYS A 39 10.09 -8.66 0.01
C CYS A 39 8.60 -8.66 -0.41
N ARG A 40 8.21 -7.79 -1.35
CA ARG A 40 6.84 -7.77 -1.85
C ARG A 40 6.45 -9.12 -2.45
N LEU A 41 7.33 -9.72 -3.25
CA LEU A 41 7.11 -11.05 -3.81
C LEU A 41 6.97 -12.12 -2.71
N ALA A 42 7.82 -12.10 -1.69
CA ALA A 42 7.69 -13.02 -0.55
C ALA A 42 6.35 -12.84 0.20
N TYR A 43 5.90 -11.59 0.39
CA TYR A 43 4.62 -11.28 1.01
C TYR A 43 3.43 -11.73 0.16
N GLU A 44 3.48 -11.55 -1.17
CA GLU A 44 2.46 -12.02 -2.11
C GLU A 44 2.36 -13.54 -2.10
N LEU A 45 3.50 -14.24 -2.12
CA LEU A 45 3.55 -15.70 -1.98
C LEU A 45 2.99 -16.15 -0.63
N MET A 46 3.29 -15.42 0.47
CA MET A 46 2.74 -15.72 1.79
C MET A 46 1.19 -15.70 1.79
N GLN A 47 0.54 -14.84 1.00
CA GLN A 47 -0.93 -14.80 0.90
C GLN A 47 -1.52 -16.09 0.31
N THR A 48 -0.76 -16.83 -0.49
CA THR A 48 -1.23 -18.10 -1.07
C THR A 48 -1.32 -19.23 -0.05
N ARG A 49 -0.67 -19.08 1.12
CA ARG A 49 -0.60 -20.07 2.21
C ARG A 49 -1.84 -20.01 3.11
N HIS A 50 -3.00 -19.78 2.52
CA HIS A 50 -4.28 -19.63 3.20
C HIS A 50 -4.66 -20.84 4.05
N GLU A 51 -4.24 -22.05 3.68
CA GLU A 51 -4.46 -23.25 4.50
C GLU A 51 -3.73 -23.21 5.85
N LYS A 52 -2.53 -22.61 5.90
CA LYS A 52 -1.70 -22.55 7.12
C LYS A 52 -1.94 -21.28 7.92
N LEU A 53 -2.05 -20.14 7.24
CA LEU A 53 -2.07 -18.81 7.87
C LEU A 53 -3.45 -18.13 7.82
N GLY A 54 -4.40 -18.65 7.05
CA GLY A 54 -5.66 -17.94 6.78
C GLY A 54 -5.41 -16.63 6.03
N ASP A 55 -5.92 -15.52 6.58
CA ASP A 55 -5.64 -14.17 6.08
C ASP A 55 -4.27 -13.68 6.62
N ALA A 56 -3.25 -13.73 5.77
CA ALA A 56 -1.90 -13.29 6.09
C ALA A 56 -1.67 -11.79 5.86
N SER A 57 -2.70 -10.99 5.58
CA SER A 57 -2.55 -9.57 5.22
C SER A 57 -1.95 -8.70 6.34
N GLN A 58 -2.10 -9.12 7.60
CA GLN A 58 -1.55 -8.44 8.78
C GLN A 58 -0.26 -9.09 9.31
N LEU A 59 0.21 -10.19 8.71
CA LEU A 59 1.40 -10.93 9.16
C LEU A 59 2.70 -10.36 8.59
N VAL A 60 2.77 -9.03 8.50
CA VAL A 60 3.91 -8.31 7.95
C VAL A 60 4.14 -6.98 8.64
N LYS A 61 5.40 -6.58 8.76
CA LYS A 61 5.83 -5.25 9.14
C LYS A 61 6.86 -4.71 8.15
N SER A 62 6.44 -3.74 7.36
CA SER A 62 7.36 -2.93 6.54
C SER A 62 7.98 -1.80 7.36
N LEU A 63 9.25 -1.51 7.10
CA LEU A 63 10.00 -0.42 7.74
C LEU A 63 9.92 0.91 6.99
N ASP A 64 9.41 0.92 5.75
CA ASP A 64 9.44 2.11 4.90
C ASP A 64 8.11 2.40 4.18
N ASN A 65 7.70 1.52 3.27
CA ASN A 65 6.59 1.72 2.36
C ASN A 65 5.38 0.87 2.75
N LEU A 66 4.19 1.28 2.31
CA LEU A 66 3.05 0.36 2.25
C LEU A 66 3.20 -0.54 1.03
N HIS A 67 2.55 -1.71 1.06
CA HIS A 67 2.63 -2.70 -0.01
C HIS A 67 2.35 -2.10 -1.40
N HIS A 68 1.28 -1.30 -1.50
CA HIS A 68 0.78 -0.74 -2.76
C HIS A 68 1.34 0.67 -3.05
N SER A 69 2.38 1.12 -2.34
CA SER A 69 2.94 2.47 -2.50
C SER A 69 3.56 2.70 -3.89
N GLU A 70 4.03 1.63 -4.54
CA GLU A 70 4.68 1.65 -5.86
C GLU A 70 3.74 1.27 -7.01
N ASP A 71 2.48 0.94 -6.73
CA ASP A 71 1.52 0.55 -7.75
C ASP A 71 1.07 1.75 -8.59
N PHE A 72 0.89 1.51 -9.90
CA PHE A 72 0.46 2.53 -10.87
C PHE A 72 -0.88 3.20 -10.49
N SER A 73 -1.76 2.47 -9.82
CA SER A 73 -2.97 3.03 -9.20
C SER A 73 -2.86 2.95 -7.69
N LYS A 74 -2.20 3.94 -7.08
CA LYS A 74 -2.19 4.07 -5.62
C LYS A 74 -3.61 3.90 -5.05
N VAL A 75 -3.71 3.04 -4.05
CA VAL A 75 -4.97 2.81 -3.32
C VAL A 75 -5.45 4.17 -2.79
N LYS A 76 -6.66 4.55 -3.17
CA LYS A 76 -7.32 5.73 -2.64
C LYS A 76 -7.92 5.40 -1.29
N PHE A 77 -8.00 6.39 -0.43
CA PHE A 77 -8.59 6.26 0.89
C PHE A 77 -9.71 7.29 1.06
N GLU A 78 -10.84 6.86 1.60
CA GLU A 78 -11.95 7.73 1.96
C GLU A 78 -11.82 8.19 3.40
N VAL A 79 -12.12 9.47 3.66
CA VAL A 79 -12.18 10.04 5.00
C VAL A 79 -13.47 9.58 5.70
N LEU A 80 -13.32 8.78 6.75
CA LEU A 80 -14.44 8.37 7.62
C LEU A 80 -14.64 9.31 8.81
N ILE A 81 -13.57 9.93 9.30
CA ILE A 81 -13.62 10.84 10.44
C ILE A 81 -13.06 12.18 9.98
N PRO A 82 -13.86 13.27 9.98
CA PRO A 82 -13.39 14.57 9.52
C PRO A 82 -12.23 15.09 10.37
N ASP A 83 -11.39 15.92 9.76
CA ASP A 83 -10.30 16.62 10.45
C ASP A 83 -10.35 18.09 10.10
N LEU A 84 -10.90 18.89 11.02
CA LEU A 84 -11.03 20.35 10.86
C LEU A 84 -9.67 21.04 10.73
N ARG A 85 -8.60 20.50 11.35
CA ARG A 85 -7.25 21.10 11.27
C ARG A 85 -6.66 20.91 9.88
N ALA A 86 -6.90 19.75 9.27
CA ALA A 86 -6.47 19.46 7.91
C ALA A 86 -7.49 19.87 6.83
N GLY A 87 -8.67 20.37 7.21
CA GLY A 87 -9.74 20.73 6.29
C GLY A 87 -10.36 19.55 5.54
N LEU A 88 -10.38 18.36 6.18
CA LEU A 88 -10.93 17.13 5.63
C LEU A 88 -12.37 16.91 6.09
N ASN A 89 -13.24 16.63 5.11
CA ASN A 89 -14.64 16.32 5.35
C ASN A 89 -14.90 14.81 5.17
N TYR A 90 -16.00 14.33 5.75
CA TYR A 90 -16.48 12.98 5.54
C TYR A 90 -16.70 12.69 4.04
N GLY A 91 -16.15 11.59 3.54
CA GLY A 91 -16.25 11.16 2.14
C GLY A 91 -15.22 11.79 1.20
N ASP A 92 -14.35 12.69 1.67
CA ASP A 92 -13.22 13.16 0.86
C ASP A 92 -12.30 11.98 0.49
N LEU A 93 -11.79 11.99 -0.74
CA LEU A 93 -10.82 10.97 -1.19
C LEU A 93 -9.41 11.53 -1.13
N VAL A 94 -8.54 10.79 -0.45
CA VAL A 94 -7.12 11.11 -0.29
C VAL A 94 -6.24 10.01 -0.86
N ASN A 95 -5.00 10.36 -1.17
CA ASN A 95 -3.96 9.41 -1.47
C ASN A 95 -3.01 9.31 -0.28
N LEU A 96 -2.90 8.13 0.31
CA LEU A 96 -1.94 7.88 1.39
C LEU A 96 -0.60 7.54 0.74
N TYR A 97 0.38 8.44 0.86
CA TYR A 97 1.70 8.20 0.26
C TYR A 97 2.76 7.74 1.27
N LYS A 98 2.56 8.00 2.57
CA LYS A 98 3.44 7.52 3.64
C LYS A 98 2.65 7.19 4.91
N ASN A 99 2.91 6.02 5.49
CA ASN A 99 2.52 5.70 6.85
C ASN A 99 3.75 5.84 7.75
N HIS A 100 3.64 6.61 8.85
CA HIS A 100 4.77 6.85 9.74
C HIS A 100 4.93 5.78 10.83
N TRP A 101 4.03 4.81 10.88
CA TRP A 101 4.02 3.71 11.84
C TRP A 101 3.93 4.13 13.32
N ASN A 102 3.53 5.38 13.57
CA ASN A 102 3.34 5.98 14.90
C ASN A 102 1.89 6.45 15.14
N GLY A 103 0.96 6.00 14.30
CA GLY A 103 -0.45 6.40 14.33
C GLY A 103 -0.82 7.55 13.38
N SER A 104 0.14 8.23 12.74
CA SER A 104 -0.13 9.23 11.70
C SER A 104 0.28 8.77 10.29
N SER A 105 -0.34 9.38 9.28
CA SER A 105 0.00 9.20 7.87
C SER A 105 0.04 10.53 7.14
N SER A 106 0.91 10.61 6.12
CA SER A 106 0.94 11.73 5.20
C SER A 106 0.06 11.46 4.00
N ASN A 107 -0.83 12.39 3.72
CA ASN A 107 -1.87 12.23 2.72
C ASN A 107 -1.94 13.44 1.80
N ILE A 108 -2.48 13.23 0.60
CA ILE A 108 -2.77 14.29 -0.37
C ILE A 108 -4.24 14.21 -0.72
N LEU A 109 -4.98 15.32 -0.54
CA LEU A 109 -6.38 15.41 -0.95
C LEU A 109 -6.46 15.31 -2.48
N MET A 110 -7.30 14.38 -2.95
CA MET A 110 -7.50 14.13 -4.39
C MET A 110 -8.85 14.66 -4.88
N TRP A 111 -9.92 14.37 -4.12
CA TRP A 111 -11.29 14.72 -4.48
C TRP A 111 -12.03 15.19 -3.23
N ARG A 112 -12.79 16.28 -3.38
CA ARG A 112 -13.68 16.74 -2.32
C ARG A 112 -15.08 16.17 -2.54
N ASN A 113 -15.69 15.71 -1.46
CA ASN A 113 -17.10 15.34 -1.46
C ASN A 113 -17.96 16.62 -1.42
N ASP A 114 -18.74 16.88 -2.47
CA ASP A 114 -19.62 18.05 -2.57
C ASP A 114 -20.99 17.82 -1.89
N GLY A 115 -21.23 16.64 -1.29
CA GLY A 115 -22.46 16.33 -0.55
C GLY A 115 -23.74 16.33 -1.40
N ARG A 116 -23.65 16.58 -2.71
CA ARG A 116 -24.75 16.44 -3.66
C ARG A 116 -24.79 14.99 -4.13
N SER A 117 -25.78 14.25 -3.62
CA SER A 117 -26.08 12.88 -4.01
C SER A 117 -26.09 12.71 -5.54
N GLY A 118 -25.19 11.88 -6.04
CA GLY A 118 -25.06 11.49 -7.44
C GLY A 118 -23.91 12.19 -8.17
N ASP A 119 -22.77 11.51 -8.29
CA ASP A 119 -21.68 11.80 -9.25
C ASP A 119 -20.86 13.10 -9.11
N GLY A 120 -21.06 13.91 -8.07
CA GLY A 120 -20.35 15.17 -7.88
C GLY A 120 -18.97 15.09 -7.20
N GLN A 121 -18.03 14.22 -7.63
CA GLN A 121 -16.64 14.32 -7.14
C GLN A 121 -15.88 15.41 -7.92
N GLN A 122 -15.62 16.55 -7.27
CA GLN A 122 -14.80 17.59 -7.89
C GLN A 122 -13.32 17.23 -7.81
N LYS A 123 -12.70 17.01 -8.98
CA LYS A 123 -11.25 16.78 -9.09
C LYS A 123 -10.52 18.05 -8.70
N LEU A 124 -9.59 17.97 -7.75
CA LEU A 124 -8.74 19.11 -7.44
C LEU A 124 -7.75 19.31 -8.61
N SER A 125 -7.99 20.35 -9.42
CA SER A 125 -7.46 20.49 -10.78
C SER A 125 -6.12 21.21 -10.90
N SER A 126 -5.36 21.43 -9.82
CA SER A 126 -4.05 22.10 -9.95
C SER A 126 -2.98 21.63 -8.97
N VAL A 127 -1.76 21.50 -9.50
CA VAL A 127 -0.50 21.16 -8.81
C VAL A 127 -0.21 22.09 -7.62
N LYS A 128 -0.81 23.27 -7.56
CA LYS A 128 -0.64 24.28 -6.49
C LYS A 128 -1.45 24.02 -5.21
N GLN A 129 -2.40 23.08 -5.18
CA GLN A 129 -3.26 22.81 -4.00
C GLN A 129 -2.98 21.46 -3.30
N ARG A 130 -1.98 20.70 -3.74
CA ARG A 130 -1.60 19.42 -3.11
C ARG A 130 -0.66 19.65 -1.94
N ASN A 131 -1.11 20.35 -0.91
CA ASN A 131 -0.38 20.34 0.35
C ASN A 131 -0.53 18.93 0.96
N SER A 132 0.60 18.29 1.23
CA SER A 132 0.59 17.07 2.05
C SER A 132 0.22 17.45 3.48
N PHE A 133 -0.64 16.67 4.10
CA PHE A 133 -1.00 16.84 5.52
C PHE A 133 -0.78 15.54 6.27
N ASP A 134 -0.29 15.68 7.51
CA ASP A 134 -0.18 14.60 8.47
C ASP A 134 -1.42 14.58 9.34
N VAL A 135 -2.13 13.47 9.31
CA VAL A 135 -3.32 13.25 10.14
C VAL A 135 -3.34 11.82 10.67
N PRO A 136 -4.13 11.52 11.72
CA PRO A 136 -4.18 10.18 12.27
C PRO A 136 -4.66 9.15 11.24
N ALA A 137 -3.91 8.06 11.09
CA ALA A 137 -4.12 7.06 10.04
C ALA A 137 -5.46 6.30 10.17
N TYR A 138 -6.00 6.20 11.39
CA TYR A 138 -7.27 5.51 11.67
C TYR A 138 -8.50 6.25 11.11
N LYS A 139 -8.35 7.48 10.63
CA LYS A 139 -9.46 8.29 10.08
C LYS A 139 -9.88 7.86 8.66
N PHE A 140 -9.15 6.94 8.05
CA PHE A 140 -9.27 6.60 6.66
C PHE A 140 -9.66 5.14 6.44
N ARG A 141 -10.35 4.88 5.33
CA ARG A 141 -10.68 3.53 4.85
C ARG A 141 -10.22 3.36 3.40
N PRO A 142 -9.55 2.25 3.04
CA PRO A 142 -9.18 1.99 1.65
C PRO A 142 -10.42 1.83 0.76
N GLU A 143 -10.39 2.42 -0.43
CA GLU A 143 -11.41 2.25 -1.47
C GLU A 143 -11.12 0.95 -2.25
N LEU A 144 -12.00 -0.04 -2.10
CA LEU A 144 -11.92 -1.30 -2.86
C LEU A 144 -12.52 -1.08 -4.25
N LYS A 145 -11.69 -1.24 -5.28
CA LYS A 145 -12.13 -1.16 -6.68
C LYS A 145 -12.57 -2.54 -7.15
N ILE A 146 -13.79 -2.60 -7.67
CA ILE A 146 -14.34 -3.81 -8.29
C ILE A 146 -14.32 -3.58 -9.81
N THR A 147 -13.78 -4.55 -10.56
CA THR A 147 -13.78 -4.53 -12.01
C THR A 147 -14.45 -5.80 -12.52
N ASN A 148 -15.13 -5.71 -13.66
CA ASN A 148 -15.67 -6.90 -14.31
C ASN A 148 -14.52 -7.69 -14.95
N PHE A 149 -14.47 -8.98 -14.66
CA PHE A 149 -13.61 -9.94 -15.34
C PHE A 149 -14.46 -10.84 -16.23
N SER A 150 -13.92 -11.24 -17.38
CA SER A 150 -14.59 -12.22 -18.23
C SER A 150 -14.50 -13.57 -17.52
N TRP A 151 -15.65 -14.07 -17.10
CA TRP A 151 -15.82 -15.46 -16.71
C TRP A 151 -16.18 -16.18 -18.02
N LEU A 152 -15.29 -17.06 -18.49
CA LEU A 152 -15.37 -17.78 -19.78
C LEU A 152 -16.81 -18.21 -20.15
#